data_AF-A0AAV6Q2Z9-F1
#
_entry.id   AF-A0AAV6Q2Z9-F1
#
_cell.length_a   1.000
_cell.length_b   1.000
_cell.length_c   1.000
_cell.angle_alpha   90.00
_cell.angle_beta   90.00
_cell.angle_gamma   90.00
#
_symmetry.space_group_name_H-M   'P 1'
#
loop_
_entity.id
_entity.type
_entity.pdbx_description
1 polymer ?
#
loop_
_entity_poly.entity_id
_entity_poly.type
_entity_poly.pdbx_seq_one_letter_code
_entity_poly.pdbx_strand_id
1 'polypeptide(L)'
;MSSKTELCQVLLCQQHTFNVIQDTCRSIKDLEIDIVELETLSDSTGNRGYIEVLKSKKMALAKLLDTKVQGALVRSRVQNITEMDAPSSFFFGLEKKHGQKKVIHSLLSDTGQELTDPGQIRK
;
A
#
# COMPACT_ATOMS: atom_id res chain seq x y z
N MET A 1 21.67 -2.83 -11.75
CA MET A 1 21.23 -4.05 -11.04
C MET A 1 20.25 -3.78 -9.89
N SER A 2 20.19 -2.57 -9.29
CA SER A 2 19.25 -2.21 -8.20
C SER A 2 17.76 -2.33 -8.57
N SER A 3 17.41 -1.91 -9.79
CA SER A 3 16.00 -1.75 -10.23
C SER A 3 15.22 -3.06 -10.37
N LYS A 4 15.90 -4.20 -10.61
CA LYS A 4 15.24 -5.52 -10.72
C LYS A 4 14.87 -6.08 -9.35
N THR A 5 15.72 -5.85 -8.35
CA THR A 5 15.49 -6.34 -6.98
C THR A 5 14.34 -5.58 -6.30
N GLU A 6 14.28 -4.26 -6.51
CA GLU A 6 13.19 -3.41 -6.01
C GLU A 6 11.82 -3.81 -6.62
N LEU A 7 11.78 -4.11 -7.92
CA LEU A 7 10.56 -4.55 -8.60
C LEU A 7 10.03 -5.89 -8.04
N CYS A 8 10.93 -6.87 -7.83
CA CYS A 8 10.56 -8.15 -7.22
C CYS A 8 10.04 -8.00 -5.80
N GLN A 9 10.64 -7.11 -5.00
CA GLN A 9 10.22 -6.85 -3.63
C GLN A 9 8.80 -6.25 -3.57
N VAL A 10 8.50 -5.28 -4.45
CA VAL A 10 7.16 -4.68 -4.54
C VAL A 10 6.10 -5.73 -4.89
N LEU A 11 6.37 -6.57 -5.89
CA LEU A 11 5.44 -7.61 -6.33
C LEU A 11 5.14 -8.62 -5.21
N LEU A 12 6.17 -9.05 -4.49
CA LEU A 12 6.03 -9.97 -3.35
C LEU A 12 5.16 -9.36 -2.25
N CYS A 13 5.42 -8.11 -1.88
CA CYS A 13 4.64 -7.39 -0.86
C CYS A 13 3.18 -7.23 -1.27
N GLN A 14 2.90 -6.96 -2.56
CA GLN A 14 1.55 -6.86 -3.09
C GLN A 14 0.81 -8.21 -3.00
N GLN A 15 1.44 -9.30 -3.43
CA GLN A 15 0.84 -10.64 -3.36
C GLN A 15 0.58 -11.06 -1.91
N HIS A 16 1.55 -10.84 -1.02
CA HIS A 16 1.40 -11.13 0.40
C HIS A 16 0.21 -10.35 0.99
N THR A 17 0.12 -9.06 0.70
CA THR A 17 -0.98 -8.21 1.19
C THR A 17 -2.33 -8.71 0.68
N PHE A 18 -2.41 -9.08 -0.60
CA PHE A 18 -3.64 -9.64 -1.18
C PHE A 18 -4.07 -10.93 -0.46
N ASN A 19 -3.14 -11.87 -0.27
CA ASN A 19 -3.43 -13.14 0.40
C ASN A 19 -3.90 -12.92 1.84
N VAL A 20 -3.21 -12.07 2.61
CA VAL A 20 -3.60 -11.75 3.98
C VAL A 20 -5.00 -11.13 4.05
N ILE A 21 -5.33 -10.22 3.12
CA ILE A 21 -6.67 -9.62 3.05
C ILE A 21 -7.72 -10.68 2.72
N GLN A 22 -7.43 -11.56 1.76
CA GLN A 22 -8.33 -12.63 1.36
C GLN A 22 -8.60 -13.59 2.51
N ASP A 23 -7.55 -14.02 3.22
CA ASP A 23 -7.66 -14.93 4.36
C ASP A 23 -8.43 -14.28 5.51
N THR A 24 -8.14 -13.00 5.82
CA THR A 24 -8.88 -12.25 6.84
C THR A 24 -10.37 -12.13 6.48
N CYS A 25 -10.69 -11.83 5.22
CA CYS A 25 -12.08 -11.77 4.74
C CYS A 25 -12.77 -13.13 4.80
N ARG A 26 -12.05 -14.23 4.53
CA ARG A 26 -12.58 -15.59 4.67
C ARG A 26 -12.88 -15.89 6.14
N SER A 27 -11.92 -15.67 7.04
CA SER A 27 -12.10 -15.90 8.48
C SER A 27 -13.24 -15.08 9.08
N ILE A 28 -13.45 -13.84 8.63
CA ILE A 28 -14.61 -13.04 9.06
C ILE A 28 -15.91 -13.74 8.68
N LYS A 29 -16.06 -14.18 7.42
CA LYS A 29 -17.27 -14.87 6.95
C LYS A 29 -17.49 -16.18 7.68
N ASP A 30 -16.44 -16.97 7.87
CA ASP A 30 -16.52 -18.25 8.57
C ASP A 30 -16.99 -18.02 10.03
N LEU A 31 -16.44 -17.01 10.71
CA LEU A 31 -16.87 -16.64 12.06
C LEU A 31 -18.32 -16.12 12.11
N GLU A 32 -18.75 -15.34 11.11
CA GLU A 32 -20.13 -14.85 11.01
C GLU A 32 -21.11 -16.03 10.87
N ILE A 33 -20.80 -17.00 10.01
CA ILE A 33 -21.60 -18.22 9.83
C ILE A 33 -21.65 -19.03 11.14
N ASP A 34 -20.48 -19.32 11.73
CA ASP A 34 -20.39 -20.07 12.99
C ASP A 34 -21.17 -19.41 14.13
N ILE A 35 -21.14 -18.07 14.21
CA ILE A 35 -21.87 -17.31 15.23
C ILE A 35 -23.38 -17.47 15.04
N VAL A 36 -23.88 -17.34 13.81
CA VAL A 36 -25.31 -17.51 13.50
C VAL A 36 -25.76 -18.92 13.84
N GLU A 37 -24.99 -19.95 13.44
CA GLU A 37 -25.32 -21.34 13.76
C GLU A 37 -25.34 -21.59 15.28
N LEU A 38 -24.34 -21.08 16.01
CA LEU A 38 -24.28 -21.23 17.47
C LEU A 38 -25.39 -20.48 18.20
N GLU A 39 -25.83 -19.33 17.70
CA GLU A 39 -26.98 -18.61 18.24
C GLU A 39 -28.25 -19.46 18.13
N THR A 40 -28.51 -20.07 16.96
CA THR A 40 -29.68 -20.94 16.78
C THR A 40 -29.67 -22.18 17.69
N LEU A 41 -28.48 -22.75 17.93
CA LEU A 41 -28.30 -23.91 18.82
C LEU A 41 -28.41 -23.53 20.30
N SER A 42 -27.90 -22.36 20.68
CA SER A 42 -28.02 -21.82 22.04
C SER A 42 -29.48 -21.53 22.39
N ASP A 43 -30.22 -20.91 21.49
CA ASP A 43 -31.64 -20.55 21.72
C ASP A 43 -32.54 -21.78 21.86
N SER A 44 -32.21 -22.87 21.16
CA SER A 44 -32.96 -24.13 21.23
C SER A 44 -32.60 -25.02 22.42
N THR A 45 -31.37 -24.91 22.96
CA THR A 45 -30.86 -25.85 23.99
C THR A 45 -30.63 -25.20 25.36
N GLY A 46 -30.45 -23.87 25.44
CA GLY A 46 -30.14 -23.16 26.68
C GLY A 46 -28.81 -23.57 27.33
N ASN A 47 -27.93 -24.27 26.60
CA ASN A 47 -26.70 -24.84 27.14
C ASN A 47 -25.63 -23.75 27.35
N ARG A 48 -25.25 -23.55 28.62
CA ARG A 48 -24.25 -22.58 29.07
C ARG A 48 -22.88 -22.72 28.37
N GLY A 49 -22.52 -23.92 27.89
CA GLY A 49 -21.30 -24.15 27.11
C GLY A 49 -21.29 -23.44 25.76
N TYR A 50 -22.44 -23.40 25.05
CA TYR A 50 -22.56 -22.70 23.78
C TYR A 50 -22.45 -21.18 23.94
N ILE A 51 -22.93 -20.64 25.08
CA ILE A 51 -22.85 -19.21 25.39
C ILE A 51 -21.39 -18.74 25.50
N GLU A 52 -20.52 -19.50 26.17
CA GLU A 52 -19.10 -19.13 26.29
C GLU A 52 -18.35 -19.25 24.96
N VAL A 53 -18.63 -20.30 24.16
CA VAL A 53 -18.06 -20.44 22.81
C VAL A 53 -18.51 -19.28 21.93
N LEU A 54 -19.79 -18.94 21.96
CA LEU A 54 -20.37 -17.82 21.20
C LEU A 54 -19.69 -16.48 21.56
N LYS A 55 -19.52 -16.22 22.86
CA LYS A 55 -18.81 -15.02 23.35
C LYS A 55 -17.37 -14.96 22.84
N SER A 56 -16.67 -16.10 22.87
CA SER A 56 -15.29 -16.17 22.37
C SER A 56 -15.19 -15.87 20.86
N LYS A 57 -16.11 -16.41 20.05
CA LYS A 57 -16.15 -16.16 18.60
C LYS A 57 -16.54 -14.72 18.27
N LYS A 58 -17.51 -14.14 18.97
CA LYS A 58 -17.86 -12.71 18.83
C LYS A 58 -16.67 -11.80 19.14
N MET A 59 -15.90 -12.11 20.18
CA MET A 59 -14.69 -11.37 20.51
C MET A 59 -13.60 -11.51 19.43
N ALA A 60 -13.43 -12.71 18.87
CA ALA A 60 -12.50 -12.94 17.75
C ALA A 60 -12.90 -12.15 16.50
N LEU A 61 -14.19 -12.14 16.15
CA LEU A 61 -14.73 -11.35 15.04
C LEU A 61 -14.50 -9.85 15.27
N ALA A 62 -14.82 -9.33 16.46
CA ALA A 62 -14.59 -7.93 16.81
C ALA A 62 -13.11 -7.53 16.65
N LYS A 63 -12.18 -8.41 17.04
CA LYS A 63 -10.75 -8.19 16.86
C LYS A 63 -10.34 -8.11 15.38
N LEU A 64 -10.86 -8.99 14.52
CA LEU A 64 -10.58 -8.95 13.08
C LEU A 64 -11.19 -7.73 12.38
N LEU A 65 -12.34 -7.26 12.85
CA LEU A 65 -12.97 -6.04 12.34
C LEU A 65 -12.17 -4.80 12.76
N ASP A 66 -11.69 -4.73 13.99
CA ASP A 66 -10.84 -3.64 14.46
C ASP A 66 -9.55 -3.52 13.63
N THR A 67 -8.83 -4.63 13.42
CA THR A 67 -7.62 -4.62 12.57
C THR A 67 -7.91 -4.18 11.14
N LYS A 68 -9.05 -4.58 10.57
CA LYS A 68 -9.50 -4.15 9.24
C LYS A 68 -9.78 -2.65 9.18
N VAL A 69 -10.42 -2.09 10.21
CA VAL A 69 -10.69 -0.65 10.34
C VAL A 69 -9.38 0.14 10.45
N GLN A 70 -8.45 -0.30 11.30
CA GLN A 70 -7.12 0.33 11.41
C GLN A 70 -6.38 0.33 10.07
N GLY A 71 -6.43 -0.80 9.34
CA GLY A 71 -5.85 -0.89 8.01
C GLY A 71 -6.48 0.10 7.01
N ALA A 72 -7.81 0.27 7.05
CA ALA A 72 -8.50 1.25 6.21
C ALA A 72 -8.11 2.69 6.56
N LEU A 73 -8.00 3.01 7.85
CA LEU A 73 -7.56 4.32 8.33
C LEU A 73 -6.15 4.66 7.84
N VAL A 74 -5.20 3.73 7.97
CA VAL A 74 -3.82 3.94 7.51
C VAL A 74 -3.79 4.19 6.00
N ARG A 75 -4.49 3.38 5.21
CA ARG A 75 -4.55 3.57 3.75
C ARG A 75 -5.17 4.92 3.37
N SER A 76 -6.24 5.33 4.04
CA SER A 76 -6.87 6.64 3.82
C SER A 76 -5.90 7.79 4.12
N ARG A 77 -5.13 7.70 5.22
CA ARG A 77 -4.13 8.71 5.57
C ARG A 77 -3.00 8.80 4.53
N VAL A 78 -2.49 7.67 4.06
CA VAL A 78 -1.46 7.63 3.01
C VAL A 78 -1.98 8.21 1.71
N GLN A 79 -3.21 7.86 1.33
CA GLN A 79 -3.86 8.38 0.13
C GLN A 79 -4.02 9.91 0.21
N ASN A 80 -4.49 10.42 1.35
CA ASN A 80 -4.64 11.86 1.56
C ASN A 80 -3.31 12.61 1.41
N ILE A 81 -2.23 12.10 2.02
CA ILE A 81 -0.88 12.69 1.85
C ILE A 81 -0.46 12.68 0.38
N THR A 82 -0.69 11.57 -0.32
CA THR A 82 -0.34 11.43 -1.74
C THR A 82 -1.10 12.43 -2.61
N GLU A 83 -2.38 12.67 -2.31
CA GLU A 83 -3.20 13.68 -2.98
C GLU A 83 -2.73 15.11 -2.69
N MET A 84 -2.32 15.40 -1.46
CA MET A 84 -1.74 16.70 -1.09
C MET A 84 -0.44 16.98 -1.87
N ASP A 85 0.39 15.97 -2.12
CA ASP A 85 1.65 16.09 -2.86
C ASP A 85 1.49 16.04 -4.40
N ALA A 86 0.30 15.69 -4.91
CA ALA A 86 0.07 15.54 -6.34
C ALA A 86 0.33 16.82 -7.16
N PRO A 87 -0.11 18.03 -6.74
CA PRO A 87 0.20 19.26 -7.47
C PRO A 87 1.70 19.57 -7.45
N SER A 88 2.35 19.46 -6.29
CA SER A 88 3.77 19.78 -6.11
C SER A 88 4.66 18.86 -6.96
N SER A 89 4.37 17.56 -6.97
CA SER A 89 5.09 16.58 -7.79
C SER A 89 4.90 16.84 -9.30
N PHE A 90 3.72 17.28 -9.72
CA PHE A 90 3.46 17.69 -11.10
C PHE A 90 4.32 18.90 -11.51
N PHE A 91 4.29 19.98 -10.73
CA PHE A 91 5.08 21.17 -11.03
C PHE A 91 6.59 20.91 -10.98
N PHE A 92 7.05 20.13 -10.00
CA PHE A 92 8.44 19.72 -9.92
C PHE A 92 8.87 18.90 -11.15
N GLY A 93 7.99 18.01 -11.65
CA GLY A 93 8.23 17.27 -12.88
C GLY A 93 8.35 18.19 -14.11
N LEU A 94 7.51 19.22 -14.20
CA LEU A 94 7.59 20.23 -15.25
C LEU A 94 8.89 21.03 -15.18
N GLU A 95 9.26 21.51 -14.00
CA GLU A 95 10.49 22.26 -13.77
C GLU A 95 11.72 21.42 -14.11
N LYS A 96 11.75 20.16 -13.68
CA LYS A 96 12.82 19.20 -14.02
C LYS A 96 12.96 19.03 -15.52
N LYS A 97 11.86 18.84 -16.26
CA LYS A 97 11.87 18.69 -17.72
C LYS A 97 12.32 19.98 -18.41
N HIS A 98 11.85 21.13 -17.93
CA HIS A 98 12.24 22.43 -18.47
C HIS A 98 13.72 22.74 -18.22
N GLY A 99 14.23 22.41 -17.03
CA GLY A 99 15.63 22.50 -16.67
C GLY A 99 16.50 21.60 -17.55
N GLN A 100 16.11 20.33 -17.74
CA GLN A 100 16.81 19.41 -18.66
C GLN A 100 16.87 19.93 -20.09
N LYS A 101 15.79 20.53 -20.60
CA LYS A 101 15.75 21.13 -21.95
C LYS A 101 16.71 22.32 -22.10
N LYS A 102 17.02 23.02 -21.01
CA LYS A 102 17.96 24.16 -20.99
C LYS A 102 19.42 23.74 -20.85
N VAL A 103 19.70 22.46 -20.62
CA VAL A 103 21.08 21.97 -20.52
C VAL A 103 21.70 21.92 -21.91
N ILE A 104 22.86 22.56 -22.07
CA ILE A 104 23.66 22.44 -23.28
C ILE A 104 24.36 21.08 -23.25
N HIS A 105 24.10 20.26 -24.27
CA HIS A 105 24.58 18.88 -24.35
C HIS A 105 25.93 18.75 -25.08
N SER A 106 26.24 19.66 -26.00
CA SER A 106 27.58 19.80 -26.56
C SER A 106 27.88 21.24 -26.98
N LEU A 107 29.15 21.60 -26.95
CA LEU A 107 29.69 22.86 -27.47
C LEU A 107 30.99 22.61 -28.23
N LEU A 108 31.33 23.46 -29.18
CA LEU A 108 32.66 23.46 -29.79
C LEU A 108 33.57 24.42 -29.01
N SER A 109 34.78 23.95 -28.68
CA SER A 109 35.83 24.81 -28.17
C SER A 109 36.34 25.78 -29.25
N ASP A 110 37.10 26.78 -28.83
CA ASP A 110 37.89 27.66 -29.70
C ASP A 110 38.86 26.92 -30.63
N THR A 111 39.34 25.74 -30.20
CA THR A 111 40.16 24.81 -31.00
C THR A 111 39.36 23.88 -31.92
N GLY A 112 38.03 23.98 -31.93
CA GLY A 112 37.13 23.15 -32.74
C GLY A 112 36.86 21.75 -32.17
N GLN A 113 37.25 21.48 -30.93
CA GLN A 113 37.00 20.19 -30.26
C GLN A 113 35.59 20.17 -29.65
N GLU A 114 34.87 19.06 -29.82
CA GLU A 114 33.54 18.90 -29.23
C GLU A 114 33.62 18.59 -27.73
N LEU A 115 32.99 19.44 -26.92
CA LEU A 115 32.86 19.32 -25.48
C LEU A 115 31.47 18.79 -25.15
N THR A 116 31.40 17.55 -24.66
CA THR A 116 30.15 16.88 -24.26
C THR A 116 30.03 16.67 -22.75
N ASP A 117 31.13 16.84 -22.00
CA ASP A 117 31.13 16.72 -20.54
C ASP A 117 30.56 17.99 -19.88
N PRO A 118 29.48 17.89 -19.08
CA PRO A 118 28.90 19.02 -18.37
C PRO A 118 29.89 19.78 -17.48
N GLY A 119 30.93 19.11 -16.97
CA GLY A 119 31.99 19.74 -16.17
C GLY A 119 32.91 20.66 -16.97
N GLN A 120 33.07 20.40 -18.27
CA GLN A 120 33.83 21.26 -19.21
C GLN A 120 32.95 22.38 -19.78
N ILE A 121 31.66 22.13 -19.97
CA ILE A 121 30.68 23.10 -20.51
C ILE A 121 30.35 24.22 -19.50
N ARG A 122 30.43 23.94 -18.19
CA ARG A 122 30.06 24.88 -17.12
C ARG A 122 31.22 25.70 -16.53
N LYS A 123 32.42 25.59 -17.10
CA LYS A 123 33.59 26.38 -16.66
C LYS A 123 33.54 27.81 -17.15
#